data_AF-A0A3D5EH49-F1
#
_entry.id   AF-A0A3D5EH49-F1
#
_cell.length_a   1.000
_cell.length_b   1.000
_cell.length_c   1.000
_cell.angle_alpha   90.00
_cell.angle_beta   90.00
_cell.angle_gamma   90.00
#
_symmetry.space_group_name_H-M   'P 1'
#
loop_
_entity.id
_entity.type
_entity.pdbx_description
1 polymer ?
#
loop_
_entity_poly.entity_id
_entity_poly.type
_entity_poly.pdbx_seq_one_letter_code
_entity_poly.pdbx_strand_id
1 'polypeptide(L)'
;MEFKSLIKKYRGQLISTPSQTVERVFIEYKKKIESVRETRDISNLIQFLREAAYRSFLVEEAEFNVAILKHITENLETPSEIYSVLVREKLNLHSPEGEIVEQIKSICGEYAGRISPYIYELCLSNTQSRRSRAGKTFEAIIYKMYEAFDYEFSSQKQVGKATFEDKGLGKIVDSLLPNIQAFDDRRDKVIIGTMKTTLRERWQEVIEELQRTGLPSIHLLTMDDNISKSKAEQMGRHNVIIVVHKDVKQAPHLREKRNIVSFETYFLEEIPETMRYWNR
;
A
#
# COMPACT_ATOMS: atom_id res chain seq x y z
N MET A 1 -21.32 -12.96 12.56
CA MET A 1 -20.86 -11.59 12.91
C MET A 1 -19.60 -11.63 13.77
N GLU A 2 -19.36 -12.71 14.53
CA GLU A 2 -18.22 -12.87 15.44
C GLU A 2 -16.87 -13.06 14.73
N PHE A 3 -16.79 -13.85 13.65
CA PHE A 3 -15.51 -14.17 13.00
C PHE A 3 -14.82 -12.95 12.35
N LYS A 4 -15.56 -12.05 11.70
CA LYS A 4 -15.02 -10.76 11.20
C LYS A 4 -14.44 -9.90 12.32
N SER A 5 -15.10 -9.88 13.48
CA SER A 5 -14.64 -9.13 14.66
C SER A 5 -13.35 -9.72 15.22
N LEU A 6 -13.28 -11.05 15.31
CA LEU A 6 -12.07 -11.78 15.68
C LEU A 6 -10.90 -11.47 14.74
N ILE A 7 -11.11 -11.57 13.42
CA ILE A 7 -10.10 -11.22 12.42
C ILE A 7 -9.59 -9.79 12.66
N LYS A 8 -10.49 -8.83 12.86
CA LYS A 8 -10.11 -7.43 13.10
C LYS A 8 -9.29 -7.27 14.39
N LYS A 9 -9.68 -7.93 15.48
CA LYS A 9 -8.98 -7.91 16.77
C LYS A 9 -7.55 -8.45 16.63
N TYR A 10 -7.41 -9.68 16.13
CA TYR A 10 -6.09 -10.33 15.99
C TYR A 10 -5.20 -9.61 14.99
N ARG A 11 -5.75 -9.07 13.90
CA ARG A 11 -4.99 -8.28 12.93
C ARG A 11 -4.35 -7.06 13.57
N GLY A 12 -5.08 -6.36 14.44
CA GLY A 12 -4.56 -5.20 15.18
C GLY A 12 -3.49 -5.54 16.21
N GLN A 13 -3.43 -6.80 16.67
CA GLN A 13 -2.45 -7.27 17.65
C GLN A 13 -1.18 -7.83 16.99
N LEU A 14 -1.34 -8.54 15.87
CA LEU A 14 -0.26 -9.33 15.25
C LEU A 14 0.34 -8.70 14.01
N ILE A 15 -0.34 -7.74 13.38
CA ILE A 15 0.16 -7.07 12.18
C ILE A 15 0.42 -5.61 12.47
N SER A 16 1.67 -5.20 12.31
CA SER A 16 2.12 -3.82 12.47
C SER A 16 1.39 -2.90 11.50
N THR A 17 1.28 -1.60 11.80
CA THR A 17 0.77 -0.64 10.82
C THR A 17 1.75 -0.46 9.65
N PRO A 18 1.30 -0.02 8.46
CA PRO A 18 2.19 0.26 7.33
C PRO A 18 3.35 1.19 7.68
N SER A 19 3.09 2.24 8.48
CA SER A 19 4.12 3.18 8.93
C SER A 19 5.16 2.51 9.83
N GLN A 20 4.75 1.64 10.77
CA GLN A 20 5.69 0.87 11.59
C GLN A 20 6.52 -0.13 10.78
N THR A 21 5.91 -0.80 9.79
CA THR A 21 6.64 -1.68 8.87
C THR A 21 7.69 -0.90 8.09
N VAL A 22 7.33 0.27 7.55
CA VAL A 22 8.27 1.12 6.81
C VAL A 22 9.38 1.63 7.72
N GLU A 23 9.08 2.08 8.94
CA GLU A 23 10.09 2.52 9.91
C GLU A 23 11.14 1.43 10.16
N ARG A 24 10.69 0.20 10.41
CA ARG A 24 11.58 -0.96 10.62
C ARG A 24 12.50 -1.19 9.42
N VAL A 25 11.95 -1.17 8.20
CA VAL A 25 12.71 -1.34 6.96
C VAL A 25 13.70 -0.19 6.76
N PHE A 26 13.32 1.05 7.07
CA PHE A 26 14.22 2.20 6.95
C PHE A 26 15.41 2.09 7.92
N ILE A 27 15.16 1.61 9.15
CA ILE A 27 16.24 1.34 10.12
C ILE A 27 17.15 0.22 9.62
N GLU A 28 16.58 -0.90 9.15
CA GLU A 28 17.33 -2.07 8.66
C GLU A 28 18.22 -1.72 7.46
N TYR A 29 17.72 -0.92 6.52
CA TYR A 29 18.41 -0.58 5.27
C TYR A 29 18.98 0.85 5.26
N LYS A 30 19.21 1.45 6.43
CA LYS A 30 19.69 2.83 6.59
C LYS A 30 20.88 3.16 5.69
N LYS A 31 21.91 2.30 5.67
CA LYS A 31 23.12 2.50 4.83
C LYS A 31 22.80 2.61 3.34
N LYS A 32 21.85 1.79 2.85
CA LYS A 32 21.45 1.80 1.43
C LYS A 32 20.67 3.06 1.09
N ILE A 33 19.84 3.53 2.01
CA ILE A 33 19.13 4.81 1.88
C ILE A 33 20.11 5.97 1.86
N GLU A 34 21.09 6.01 2.77
CA GLU A 34 22.12 7.05 2.81
C GLU A 34 22.93 7.12 1.51
N SER A 35 23.29 5.97 0.93
CA SER A 35 24.02 5.92 -0.34
C SER A 35 23.25 6.49 -1.54
N VAL A 36 21.93 6.66 -1.44
CA VAL A 36 21.11 7.06 -2.61
C VAL A 36 21.40 8.49 -3.07
N ARG A 37 21.91 9.34 -2.18
CA ARG A 37 22.35 10.70 -2.55
C ARG A 37 23.52 10.66 -3.52
N GLU A 38 24.38 9.64 -3.41
CA GLU A 38 25.53 9.42 -4.28
C GLU A 38 25.13 8.66 -5.54
N THR A 39 24.38 7.56 -5.39
CA THR A 39 23.99 6.72 -6.54
C THR A 39 22.94 7.39 -7.43
N ARG A 40 22.15 8.32 -6.88
CA ARG A 40 21.03 9.00 -7.52
C ARG A 40 19.95 8.05 -8.05
N ASP A 41 19.93 6.79 -7.61
CA ASP A 41 19.04 5.74 -8.11
C ASP A 41 17.75 5.62 -7.28
N ILE A 42 16.92 6.66 -7.37
CA ILE A 42 15.72 6.81 -6.54
C ILE A 42 14.66 5.75 -6.88
N SER A 43 14.44 5.49 -8.17
CA SER A 43 13.42 4.54 -8.63
C SER A 43 13.68 3.13 -8.07
N ASN A 44 14.90 2.64 -8.19
CA ASN A 44 15.28 1.31 -7.70
C ASN A 44 15.28 1.25 -6.16
N LEU A 45 15.63 2.33 -5.46
CA LEU A 45 15.52 2.36 -4.01
C LEU A 45 14.06 2.26 -3.56
N ILE A 46 13.14 3.03 -4.15
CA ILE A 46 11.71 2.97 -3.84
C ILE A 46 11.16 1.57 -4.09
N GLN A 47 11.50 0.95 -5.22
CA GLN A 47 11.10 -0.43 -5.51
C GLN A 47 11.63 -1.41 -4.46
N PHE A 48 12.92 -1.33 -4.14
CA PHE A 48 13.54 -2.18 -3.13
C PHE A 48 12.88 -2.04 -1.75
N LEU A 49 12.61 -0.82 -1.29
CA LEU A 49 11.97 -0.57 0.00
C LEU A 49 10.54 -1.12 0.04
N ARG A 50 9.80 -1.04 -1.08
CA ARG A 50 8.46 -1.64 -1.19
C ARG A 50 8.52 -3.16 -1.07
N GLU A 51 9.46 -3.80 -1.75
CA GLU A 51 9.66 -5.25 -1.71
C GLU A 51 10.09 -5.71 -0.30
N ALA A 52 11.00 -4.97 0.34
CA ALA A 52 11.42 -5.24 1.72
C ALA A 52 10.25 -5.10 2.71
N ALA A 53 9.46 -4.03 2.61
CA ALA A 53 8.28 -3.83 3.45
C ALA A 53 7.22 -4.92 3.23
N TYR A 54 7.02 -5.36 1.99
CA TYR A 54 6.10 -6.44 1.69
C TYR A 54 6.57 -7.78 2.28
N ARG A 55 7.87 -8.12 2.14
CA ARG A 55 8.44 -9.33 2.77
C ARG A 55 8.29 -9.30 4.29
N SER A 56 8.60 -8.17 4.92
CA SER A 56 8.42 -8.00 6.37
C SER A 56 6.96 -8.22 6.79
N PHE A 57 6.00 -7.66 6.04
CA PHE A 57 4.58 -7.87 6.26
C PHE A 57 4.13 -9.33 6.07
N LEU A 58 4.67 -10.06 5.08
CA LEU A 58 4.29 -11.46 4.84
C LEU A 58 4.62 -12.39 6.01
N VAL A 59 5.68 -12.09 6.76
CA VAL A 59 6.02 -12.82 7.99
C VAL A 59 4.91 -12.63 9.03
N GLU A 60 4.52 -11.38 9.30
CA GLU A 60 3.44 -11.06 10.25
C GLU A 60 2.09 -11.62 9.79
N GLU A 61 1.78 -11.58 8.48
CA GLU A 61 0.54 -12.12 7.93
C GLU A 61 0.48 -13.66 8.06
N ALA A 62 1.61 -14.35 7.91
CA ALA A 62 1.70 -15.79 8.13
C ALA A 62 1.40 -16.16 9.59
N GLU A 63 2.04 -15.49 10.55
CA GLU A 63 1.79 -15.67 11.99
C GLU A 63 0.33 -15.37 12.36
N PHE A 64 -0.21 -14.27 11.82
CA PHE A 64 -1.61 -13.91 11.97
C PHE A 64 -2.56 -15.01 11.45
N ASN A 65 -2.29 -15.57 10.26
CA ASN A 65 -3.12 -16.63 9.69
C ASN A 65 -3.09 -17.90 10.54
N VAL A 66 -1.91 -18.28 11.05
CA VAL A 66 -1.77 -19.42 11.97
C VAL A 66 -2.61 -19.19 13.23
N ALA A 67 -2.55 -17.99 13.82
CA ALA A 67 -3.33 -17.66 15.01
C ALA A 67 -4.85 -17.73 14.77
N ILE A 68 -5.33 -17.23 13.63
CA ILE A 68 -6.77 -17.28 13.28
C ILE A 68 -7.23 -18.72 13.04
N LEU A 69 -6.46 -19.51 12.28
CA LEU A 69 -6.82 -20.89 11.98
C LEU A 69 -6.84 -21.76 13.24
N LYS A 70 -5.91 -21.55 14.17
CA LYS A 70 -5.92 -22.19 15.49
C LYS A 70 -7.21 -21.82 16.25
N HIS A 71 -7.59 -20.55 16.26
CA HIS A 71 -8.80 -20.11 16.95
C HIS A 71 -10.09 -20.70 16.36
N ILE A 72 -10.17 -20.87 15.03
CA ILE A 72 -11.29 -21.55 14.35
C ILE A 72 -11.45 -22.97 14.90
N THR A 73 -10.34 -23.70 15.09
CA THR A 73 -10.38 -25.09 15.56
C THR A 73 -10.78 -25.23 17.02
N GLU A 74 -10.49 -24.22 17.84
CA GLU A 74 -10.67 -24.27 19.30
C GLU A 74 -12.01 -23.72 19.79
N ASN A 75 -12.62 -22.76 19.09
CA ASN A 75 -13.69 -21.92 19.67
C ASN A 75 -14.97 -21.85 18.84
N LEU A 76 -15.02 -22.44 17.65
CA LEU A 76 -16.27 -22.53 16.90
C LEU A 76 -16.91 -23.88 17.22
N GLU A 77 -18.07 -23.85 17.87
CA GLU A 77 -18.86 -25.05 18.24
C GLU A 77 -19.03 -25.98 17.04
N THR A 78 -19.27 -25.40 15.84
CA THR A 78 -19.44 -26.15 14.61
C THR A 78 -18.20 -27.04 14.32
N PRO A 79 -16.96 -26.56 14.11
CA PRO A 79 -15.74 -27.39 14.00
C PRO A 79 -15.51 -28.44 15.10
N SER A 80 -15.72 -28.10 16.38
CA SER A 80 -15.45 -29.02 17.49
C SER A 80 -16.49 -30.15 17.57
N GLU A 81 -17.76 -29.83 17.38
CA GLU A 81 -18.85 -30.82 17.25
C GLU A 81 -18.67 -31.67 16.00
N ILE A 82 -18.34 -31.04 14.86
CA ILE A 82 -18.01 -31.72 13.60
C ILE A 82 -16.92 -32.75 13.83
N TYR A 83 -15.82 -32.38 14.49
CA TYR A 83 -14.71 -33.31 14.70
C TYR A 83 -15.15 -34.49 15.58
N SER A 84 -15.86 -34.22 16.68
CA SER A 84 -16.34 -35.27 17.57
C SER A 84 -17.36 -36.22 16.93
N VAL A 85 -18.27 -35.69 16.09
CA VAL A 85 -19.24 -36.47 15.32
C VAL A 85 -18.54 -37.28 14.24
N LEU A 86 -17.67 -36.66 13.43
CA LEU A 86 -16.94 -37.34 12.36
C LEU A 86 -16.03 -38.45 12.89
N VAL A 87 -15.32 -38.22 13.99
CA VAL A 87 -14.46 -39.24 14.60
C VAL A 87 -15.30 -40.37 15.19
N ARG A 88 -16.36 -40.07 15.96
CA ARG A 88 -17.16 -41.12 16.61
C ARG A 88 -17.95 -41.97 15.62
N GLU A 89 -18.51 -41.36 14.57
CA GLU A 89 -19.40 -42.06 13.64
C GLU A 89 -18.67 -42.71 12.47
N LYS A 90 -17.51 -42.18 12.05
CA LYS A 90 -16.82 -42.65 10.83
C LYS A 90 -15.48 -43.34 11.08
N LEU A 91 -14.85 -43.19 12.24
CA LEU A 91 -13.54 -43.81 12.50
C LEU A 91 -13.70 -45.12 13.27
N ASN A 92 -13.47 -46.25 12.59
CA ASN A 92 -13.40 -47.57 13.20
C ASN A 92 -11.96 -48.10 13.14
N LEU A 93 -11.26 -48.03 14.28
CA LEU A 93 -9.87 -48.47 14.41
C LEU A 93 -9.68 -50.00 14.32
N HIS A 94 -10.76 -50.77 14.28
CA HIS A 94 -10.72 -52.22 14.08
C HIS A 94 -10.76 -52.64 12.60
N SER A 95 -10.96 -51.70 11.68
CA SER A 95 -10.90 -51.96 10.23
C SER A 95 -9.47 -52.25 9.74
N PRO A 96 -9.31 -52.91 8.57
CA PRO A 96 -8.01 -52.99 7.88
C PRO A 96 -7.38 -51.61 7.66
N GLU A 97 -6.05 -51.54 7.67
CA GLU A 97 -5.29 -50.28 7.55
C GLU A 97 -5.72 -49.43 6.34
N GLY A 98 -5.94 -50.06 5.18
CA GLY A 98 -6.40 -49.37 3.98
C GLY A 98 -7.77 -48.69 4.15
N GLU A 99 -8.69 -49.30 4.88
CA GLU A 99 -10.00 -48.72 5.18
C GLU A 99 -9.90 -47.59 6.19
N ILE A 100 -9.02 -47.71 7.21
CA ILE A 100 -8.77 -46.63 8.17
C ILE A 100 -8.22 -45.39 7.46
N VAL A 101 -7.30 -45.57 6.50
CA VAL A 101 -6.76 -44.47 5.69
C VAL A 101 -7.87 -43.77 4.89
N GLU A 102 -8.78 -44.52 4.28
CA GLU A 102 -9.92 -43.93 3.55
C GLU A 102 -10.90 -43.20 4.47
N GLN A 103 -11.15 -43.73 5.68
CA GLN A 103 -11.94 -43.04 6.70
C GLN A 103 -11.30 -41.71 7.11
N ILE A 104 -9.99 -41.70 7.37
CA ILE A 104 -9.24 -40.47 7.71
C ILE A 104 -9.32 -39.45 6.58
N LYS A 105 -9.14 -39.86 5.32
CA LYS A 105 -9.27 -38.96 4.15
C LYS A 105 -10.67 -38.35 4.07
N SER A 106 -11.71 -39.16 4.29
CA SER A 106 -13.11 -38.70 4.29
C SER A 106 -13.37 -37.67 5.39
N ILE A 107 -12.90 -37.94 6.62
CA ILE A 107 -13.04 -37.03 7.77
C ILE A 107 -12.32 -35.71 7.49
N CYS A 108 -11.07 -35.76 7.00
CA CYS A 108 -10.30 -34.56 6.64
C CYS A 108 -11.00 -33.74 5.53
N GLY A 109 -11.53 -34.41 4.50
CA GLY A 109 -12.24 -33.75 3.41
C GLY A 109 -13.53 -33.06 3.87
N GLU A 110 -14.32 -33.74 4.71
CA GLU A 110 -15.55 -33.17 5.24
C GLU A 110 -15.28 -32.01 6.21
N TYR A 111 -14.28 -32.16 7.09
CA TYR A 111 -13.84 -31.07 7.96
C TYR A 111 -13.39 -29.84 7.15
N ALA A 112 -12.50 -30.03 6.17
CA ALA A 112 -12.02 -28.96 5.30
C ALA A 112 -13.18 -28.27 4.55
N GLY A 113 -14.15 -29.05 4.06
CA GLY A 113 -15.36 -28.54 3.43
C GLY A 113 -16.17 -27.65 4.36
N ARG A 114 -16.40 -28.09 5.61
CA ARG A 114 -17.18 -27.34 6.60
C ARG A 114 -16.49 -26.06 7.10
N ILE A 115 -15.16 -26.03 7.16
CA ILE A 115 -14.42 -24.80 7.53
C ILE A 115 -14.12 -23.86 6.34
N SER A 116 -14.37 -24.31 5.11
CA SER A 116 -14.05 -23.54 3.90
C SER A 116 -14.64 -22.11 3.85
N PRO A 117 -15.84 -21.81 4.39
CA PRO A 117 -16.35 -20.44 4.40
C PRO A 117 -15.51 -19.49 5.28
N TYR A 118 -14.96 -19.99 6.38
CA TYR A 118 -14.07 -19.22 7.27
C TYR A 118 -12.71 -18.96 6.61
N ILE A 119 -12.16 -19.97 5.93
CA ILE A 119 -10.93 -19.82 5.13
C ILE A 119 -11.14 -18.77 4.04
N TYR A 120 -12.27 -18.84 3.32
CA TYR A 120 -12.61 -17.87 2.29
C TYR A 120 -12.71 -16.44 2.86
N GLU A 121 -13.39 -16.26 3.99
CA GLU A 121 -13.52 -14.97 4.65
C GLU A 121 -12.16 -14.40 5.11
N LEU A 122 -11.28 -15.25 5.65
CA LEU A 122 -9.91 -14.88 6.01
C LEU A 122 -9.10 -14.44 4.77
N CYS A 123 -9.14 -15.22 3.69
CA CYS A 123 -8.47 -14.90 2.42
C CYS A 123 -8.96 -13.59 1.81
N LEU A 124 -10.27 -13.34 1.84
CA LEU A 124 -10.86 -12.09 1.39
C LEU A 124 -10.39 -10.92 2.26
N SER A 125 -10.39 -11.08 3.59
CA SER A 125 -9.90 -10.07 4.52
C SER A 125 -8.42 -9.74 4.28
N ASN A 126 -7.58 -10.75 4.08
CA ASN A 126 -6.16 -10.57 3.75
C ASN A 126 -5.97 -9.83 2.43
N THR A 127 -6.73 -10.18 1.40
CA THR A 127 -6.66 -9.49 0.11
C THR A 127 -7.01 -8.00 0.23
N GLN A 128 -8.07 -7.66 0.98
CA GLN A 128 -8.44 -6.25 1.19
C GLN A 128 -7.42 -5.51 2.05
N SER A 129 -6.89 -6.17 3.09
CA SER A 129 -5.78 -5.64 3.89
C SER A 129 -4.56 -5.34 3.02
N ARG A 130 -4.11 -6.29 2.20
CA ARG A 130 -2.97 -6.12 1.28
C ARG A 130 -3.17 -4.92 0.34
N ARG A 131 -4.37 -4.75 -0.24
CA ARG A 131 -4.69 -3.60 -1.11
C ARG A 131 -4.58 -2.27 -0.36
N SER A 132 -5.18 -2.18 0.83
CA SER A 132 -5.11 -0.97 1.65
C SER A 132 -3.67 -0.67 2.11
N ARG A 133 -2.93 -1.70 2.51
CA ARG A 133 -1.55 -1.58 2.99
C ARG A 133 -0.59 -1.19 1.89
N ALA A 134 -0.73 -1.74 0.68
CA ALA A 134 0.14 -1.39 -0.44
C ALA A 134 0.14 0.12 -0.72
N GLY A 135 -1.03 0.78 -0.69
CA GLY A 135 -1.14 2.24 -0.81
C GLY A 135 -0.44 2.97 0.35
N LYS A 136 -0.82 2.63 1.59
CA LYS A 136 -0.29 3.29 2.79
C LYS A 136 1.20 3.06 3.03
N THR A 137 1.74 1.92 2.62
CA THR A 137 3.17 1.62 2.63
C THR A 137 3.89 2.47 1.59
N PHE A 138 3.33 2.62 0.39
CA PHE A 138 3.93 3.48 -0.64
C PHE A 138 3.98 4.94 -0.18
N GLU A 139 2.87 5.48 0.36
CA GLU A 139 2.83 6.81 0.97
C GLU A 139 3.92 6.99 2.05
N ALA A 140 3.98 6.04 3.00
CA ALA A 140 4.96 6.11 4.09
C ALA A 140 6.41 6.04 3.60
N ILE A 141 6.70 5.26 2.54
CA ILE A 141 8.03 5.23 1.92
C ILE A 141 8.37 6.60 1.33
N ILE A 142 7.46 7.23 0.60
CA ILE A 142 7.71 8.55 0.00
C ILE A 142 7.94 9.61 1.08
N TYR A 143 7.15 9.62 2.16
CA TYR A 143 7.39 10.54 3.28
C TYR A 143 8.75 10.33 3.93
N LYS A 144 9.14 9.07 4.16
CA LYS A 144 10.46 8.75 4.70
C LYS A 144 11.59 9.11 3.74
N MET A 145 11.34 9.08 2.44
CA MET A 145 12.28 9.60 1.45
C MET A 145 12.37 11.13 1.52
N TYR A 146 11.27 11.87 1.70
CA TYR A 146 11.34 13.32 1.94
C TYR A 146 12.16 13.64 3.19
N GLU A 147 11.90 12.93 4.30
CA GLU A 147 12.70 13.05 5.54
C GLU A 147 14.18 12.75 5.29
N ALA A 148 14.49 11.65 4.61
CA ALA A 148 15.87 11.26 4.31
C ALA A 148 16.61 12.24 3.39
N PHE A 149 15.88 13.06 2.63
CA PHE A 149 16.39 14.11 1.76
C PHE A 149 16.40 15.51 2.40
N ASP A 150 15.92 15.63 3.64
CA ASP A 150 15.71 16.89 4.36
C ASP A 150 14.75 17.85 3.64
N TYR A 151 13.73 17.28 2.97
CA TYR A 151 12.69 18.04 2.30
C TYR A 151 11.56 18.33 3.26
N GLU A 152 11.25 19.62 3.46
CA GLU A 152 10.07 20.03 4.20
C GLU A 152 8.80 19.57 3.46
N PHE A 153 7.84 19.03 4.21
CA PHE A 153 6.53 18.69 3.64
C PHE A 153 5.45 18.78 4.71
N SER A 154 4.22 19.03 4.28
CA SER A 154 3.01 18.82 5.07
C SER A 154 2.24 17.63 4.52
N SER A 155 1.89 16.68 5.39
CA SER A 155 0.96 15.59 5.09
C SER A 155 -0.28 15.67 5.99
N GLN A 156 -1.40 15.09 5.54
CA GLN A 156 -2.62 15.03 6.36
C GLN A 156 -2.40 14.36 7.73
N LYS A 157 -1.42 13.44 7.84
CA LYS A 157 -1.04 12.81 9.11
C LYS A 157 -0.35 13.77 10.07
N GLN A 158 0.45 14.71 9.55
CA GLN A 158 1.23 15.66 10.36
C GLN A 158 0.38 16.85 10.83
N VAL A 159 -0.39 17.46 9.93
CA VAL A 159 -1.11 18.72 10.21
C VAL A 159 -2.60 18.53 10.49
N GLY A 160 -3.09 17.28 10.39
CA GLY A 160 -4.49 16.94 10.58
C GLY A 160 -5.35 17.13 9.33
N LYS A 161 -6.36 16.27 9.21
CA LYS A 161 -7.27 16.24 8.04
C LYS A 161 -8.16 17.48 7.94
N ALA A 162 -8.59 18.03 9.08
CA ALA A 162 -9.40 19.25 9.12
C ALA A 162 -8.68 20.43 8.47
N THR A 163 -7.38 20.60 8.76
CA THR A 163 -6.56 21.67 8.19
C THR A 163 -6.50 21.60 6.67
N PHE A 164 -6.37 20.41 6.07
CA PHE A 164 -6.41 20.25 4.62
C PHE A 164 -7.81 20.56 4.04
N GLU A 165 -8.86 20.07 4.68
CA GLU A 165 -10.25 20.32 4.27
C GLU A 165 -10.60 21.81 4.32
N ASP A 166 -10.13 22.54 5.34
CA ASP A 166 -10.28 23.99 5.48
C ASP A 166 -9.57 24.76 4.36
N LYS A 167 -8.50 24.19 3.78
CA LYS A 167 -7.81 24.74 2.60
C LYS A 167 -8.45 24.33 1.27
N GLY A 168 -9.57 23.62 1.31
CA GLY A 168 -10.26 23.09 0.14
C GLY A 168 -9.58 21.88 -0.49
N LEU A 169 -8.50 21.37 0.12
CA LEU A 169 -7.76 20.20 -0.35
C LEU A 169 -8.52 18.94 0.05
N GLY A 170 -8.89 18.14 -0.96
CA GLY A 170 -9.60 16.89 -0.77
C GLY A 170 -8.68 15.78 -0.25
N LYS A 171 -9.32 14.66 0.10
CA LYS A 171 -8.65 13.49 0.69
C LYS A 171 -7.56 12.88 -0.19
N ILE A 172 -7.54 13.18 -1.48
CA ILE A 172 -6.59 12.60 -2.45
C ILE A 172 -5.22 13.29 -2.42
N VAL A 173 -5.10 14.46 -1.79
CA VAL A 173 -3.82 15.16 -1.64
C VAL A 173 -3.08 14.57 -0.45
N ASP A 174 -1.97 13.90 -0.74
CA ASP A 174 -1.17 13.18 0.26
C ASP A 174 -0.04 14.05 0.81
N SER A 175 0.56 14.93 0.01
CA SER A 175 1.64 15.83 0.43
C SER A 175 1.54 17.23 -0.19
N LEU A 176 2.06 18.21 0.54
CA LEU A 176 2.38 19.55 0.06
C LEU A 176 3.85 19.83 0.38
N LEU A 177 4.62 20.30 -0.60
CA LEU A 177 5.99 20.72 -0.41
C LEU A 177 6.15 22.20 -0.81
N PRO A 178 6.78 23.05 0.02
CA PRO A 178 7.41 22.72 1.30
C PRO A 178 6.44 22.52 2.46
N ASN A 179 5.34 23.26 2.53
CA ASN A 179 4.39 23.15 3.64
C ASN A 179 3.04 23.76 3.27
N ILE A 180 2.09 23.68 4.19
CA ILE A 180 0.74 24.22 4.00
C ILE A 180 0.70 25.75 3.99
N GLN A 181 1.62 26.43 4.69
CA GLN A 181 1.71 27.90 4.69
C GLN A 181 2.13 28.41 3.30
N ALA A 182 3.15 27.80 2.70
CA ALA A 182 3.57 28.08 1.33
C ALA A 182 2.44 27.85 0.32
N PHE A 183 1.59 26.84 0.56
CA PHE A 183 0.42 26.59 -0.27
C PHE A 183 -0.62 27.72 -0.17
N ASP A 184 -0.84 28.25 1.03
CA ASP A 184 -1.73 29.41 1.24
C ASP A 184 -1.20 30.67 0.54
N ASP A 185 0.11 30.89 0.62
CA ASP A 185 0.76 32.07 0.05
C ASP A 185 0.79 32.03 -1.49
N ARG A 186 1.29 30.92 -2.08
CA ARG A 186 1.46 30.76 -3.52
C ARG A 186 1.25 29.32 -3.98
N ARG A 187 0.00 28.97 -4.28
CA ARG A 187 -0.40 27.65 -4.82
C ARG A 187 0.36 27.21 -6.08
N ASP A 188 0.80 28.15 -6.91
CA ASP A 188 1.56 27.88 -8.14
C ASP A 188 3.07 27.64 -7.91
N LYS A 189 3.53 27.79 -6.67
CA LYS A 189 4.93 27.65 -6.26
C LYS A 189 5.15 26.53 -5.24
N VAL A 190 4.20 25.60 -5.14
CA VAL A 190 4.30 24.42 -4.29
C VAL A 190 4.12 23.15 -5.10
N ILE A 191 4.63 22.04 -4.58
CA ILE A 191 4.37 20.71 -5.14
C ILE A 191 3.21 20.10 -4.37
N ILE A 192 2.13 19.80 -5.08
CA ILE A 192 0.97 19.08 -4.56
C ILE A 192 1.10 17.61 -4.98
N GLY A 193 1.34 16.71 -4.03
CA GLY A 193 1.57 15.29 -4.28
C GLY A 193 0.34 14.44 -3.99
N THR A 194 0.08 13.47 -4.85
CA THR A 194 -0.86 12.36 -4.63
C THR A 194 -0.17 11.04 -5.00
N MET A 195 -0.43 9.98 -4.27
CA MET A 195 0.31 8.72 -4.35
C MET A 195 -0.64 7.55 -4.61
N LYS A 196 -0.51 6.91 -5.77
CA LYS A 196 -1.28 5.70 -6.10
C LYS A 196 -0.34 4.63 -6.60
N THR A 197 -0.35 3.45 -5.98
CA THR A 197 0.51 2.33 -6.40
C THR A 197 0.22 1.87 -7.82
N THR A 198 -1.06 1.78 -8.19
CA THR A 198 -1.56 1.47 -9.54
C THR A 198 -2.68 2.44 -9.88
N LEU A 199 -2.74 2.90 -11.13
CA LEU A 199 -3.70 3.91 -11.57
C LEU A 199 -5.04 3.30 -11.97
N ARG A 200 -5.01 2.27 -12.83
CA ARG A 200 -6.23 1.74 -13.49
C ARG A 200 -7.11 2.87 -14.07
N GLU A 201 -8.37 2.99 -13.64
CA GLU A 201 -9.31 4.09 -13.88
C GLU A 201 -9.24 5.20 -12.80
N ARG A 202 -8.70 4.91 -11.61
CA ARG A 202 -8.69 5.78 -10.42
C ARG A 202 -7.84 7.05 -10.54
N TRP A 203 -7.12 7.24 -11.65
CA TRP A 203 -6.48 8.53 -11.95
C TRP A 203 -7.50 9.61 -12.31
N GLN A 204 -8.72 9.23 -12.71
CA GLN A 204 -9.82 10.16 -12.97
C GLN A 204 -10.20 10.95 -11.71
N GLU A 205 -10.13 10.32 -10.54
CA GLU A 205 -10.35 10.97 -9.23
C GLU A 205 -9.40 12.16 -9.02
N VAL A 206 -8.17 12.10 -9.56
CA VAL A 206 -7.17 13.19 -9.45
C VAL A 206 -7.56 14.38 -10.33
N ILE A 207 -8.12 14.11 -11.51
CA ILE A 207 -8.59 15.16 -12.42
C ILE A 207 -9.83 15.83 -11.87
N GLU A 208 -10.78 15.03 -11.34
CA GLU A 208 -11.97 15.55 -10.67
C GLU A 208 -11.58 16.47 -9.51
N GLU A 209 -10.57 16.08 -8.72
CA GLU A 209 -10.06 16.91 -7.64
C GLU A 209 -9.46 18.22 -8.15
N LEU A 210 -8.59 18.17 -9.16
CA LEU A 210 -8.00 19.36 -9.80
C LEU A 210 -9.07 20.34 -10.27
N GLN A 211 -10.11 19.84 -10.94
CA GLN A 211 -11.23 20.65 -11.42
C GLN A 211 -12.06 21.23 -10.29
N ARG A 212 -12.33 20.43 -9.25
CA ARG A 212 -13.12 20.83 -8.08
C ARG A 212 -12.43 21.93 -7.27
N THR A 213 -11.11 21.87 -7.15
CA THR A 213 -10.31 22.73 -6.26
C THR A 213 -9.60 23.88 -6.96
N GLY A 214 -9.51 23.84 -8.29
CA GLY A 214 -8.77 24.83 -9.07
C GLY A 214 -7.27 24.81 -8.80
N LEU A 215 -6.71 23.66 -8.41
CA LEU A 215 -5.27 23.52 -8.20
C LEU A 215 -4.52 23.68 -9.54
N PRO A 216 -3.33 24.29 -9.54
CA PRO A 216 -2.59 24.55 -10.77
C PRO A 216 -2.08 23.26 -11.43
N SER A 217 -1.56 22.34 -10.62
CA SER A 217 -1.10 21.02 -11.05
C SER A 217 -1.08 20.05 -9.87
N ILE A 218 -1.09 18.75 -10.16
CA ILE A 218 -0.85 17.69 -9.17
C ILE A 218 0.25 16.76 -9.68
N HIS A 219 1.19 16.42 -8.81
CA HIS A 219 2.17 15.35 -8.99
C HIS A 219 1.57 14.03 -8.53
N LEU A 220 1.21 13.17 -9.47
CA LEU A 220 0.71 11.82 -9.24
C LEU A 220 1.87 10.83 -9.26
N LEU A 221 2.36 10.46 -8.08
CA LEU A 221 3.40 9.46 -7.89
C LEU A 221 2.79 8.07 -8.02
N THR A 222 3.40 7.23 -8.84
CA THR A 222 2.91 5.88 -9.09
C THR A 222 4.02 4.88 -9.38
N MET A 223 3.73 3.62 -9.07
CA MET A 223 4.55 2.46 -9.43
C MET A 223 3.89 1.64 -10.56
N ASP A 224 2.87 2.19 -11.20
CA ASP A 224 2.21 1.61 -12.38
C ASP A 224 3.16 1.68 -13.57
N ASP A 225 3.48 0.54 -14.14
CA ASP A 225 4.32 0.39 -15.32
C ASP A 225 3.51 0.40 -16.63
N ASN A 226 2.18 0.30 -16.53
CA ASN A 226 1.27 0.20 -17.67
C ASN A 226 0.50 1.50 -17.91
N ILE A 227 1.24 2.52 -18.34
CA ILE A 227 0.68 3.82 -18.73
C ILE A 227 0.62 3.92 -20.24
N SER A 228 -0.60 3.97 -20.80
CA SER A 228 -0.80 4.18 -22.23
C SER A 228 -0.52 5.63 -22.65
N LYS A 229 -0.17 5.82 -23.92
CA LYS A 229 0.01 7.16 -24.52
C LYS A 229 -1.23 8.05 -24.34
N SER A 230 -2.43 7.50 -24.58
CA SER A 230 -3.69 8.22 -24.44
C SER A 230 -3.94 8.67 -23.00
N LYS A 231 -3.67 7.81 -22.02
CA LYS A 231 -3.80 8.13 -20.59
C LYS A 231 -2.83 9.24 -20.17
N ALA A 232 -1.57 9.14 -20.60
CA ALA A 232 -0.56 10.16 -20.36
C ALA A 232 -0.95 11.52 -20.95
N GLU A 233 -1.44 11.56 -22.20
CA GLU A 233 -1.91 12.78 -22.86
C GLU A 233 -3.12 13.40 -22.17
N GLN A 234 -4.07 12.58 -21.73
CA GLN A 234 -5.24 13.07 -21.03
C GLN A 234 -4.87 13.69 -19.69
N MET A 235 -4.06 13.00 -18.88
CA MET A 235 -3.54 13.54 -17.62
C MET A 235 -2.77 14.85 -17.85
N GLY A 236 -1.94 14.93 -18.90
CA GLY A 236 -1.19 16.14 -19.24
C GLY A 236 -2.08 17.33 -19.60
N ARG A 237 -3.20 17.12 -20.32
CA ARG A 237 -4.18 18.18 -20.63
C ARG A 237 -4.86 18.75 -19.38
N HIS A 238 -4.87 18.01 -18.28
CA HIS A 238 -5.46 18.41 -17.01
C HIS A 238 -4.40 18.81 -15.96
N ASN A 239 -3.18 19.14 -16.38
CA ASN A 239 -2.07 19.52 -15.48
C ASN A 239 -1.72 18.45 -14.41
N VAL A 240 -1.92 17.17 -14.74
CA VAL A 240 -1.41 16.07 -13.92
C VAL A 240 -0.02 15.69 -14.42
N ILE A 241 0.97 15.86 -13.55
CA ILE A 241 2.36 15.43 -13.74
C ILE A 241 2.49 14.05 -13.11
N ILE A 242 2.88 13.04 -13.89
CA ILE A 242 2.93 11.65 -13.42
C ILE A 242 4.39 11.31 -13.13
N VAL A 243 4.68 11.01 -11.87
CA VAL A 243 6.00 10.63 -11.39
C VAL A 243 6.08 9.09 -11.38
N VAL A 244 7.02 8.54 -12.15
CA VAL A 244 7.11 7.09 -12.41
C VAL A 244 8.53 6.55 -12.22
N HIS A 245 8.66 5.22 -12.25
CA HIS A 245 9.95 4.57 -12.38
C HIS A 245 10.71 5.05 -13.64
N LYS A 246 12.03 5.24 -13.54
CA LYS A 246 12.87 5.70 -14.66
C LYS A 246 12.65 4.92 -15.95
N ASP A 247 12.53 3.59 -15.88
CA ASP A 247 12.31 2.74 -17.05
C ASP A 247 10.96 3.01 -17.73
N VAL A 248 9.91 3.31 -16.95
CA VAL A 248 8.59 3.69 -17.47
C VAL A 248 8.66 5.05 -18.16
N LYS A 249 9.39 6.01 -17.58
CA LYS A 249 9.64 7.31 -18.21
C LYS A 249 10.38 7.13 -19.55
N GLN A 250 11.33 6.21 -19.64
CA GLN A 250 12.11 5.96 -20.85
C GLN A 250 11.39 5.16 -21.94
N ALA A 251 10.18 4.65 -21.67
CA ALA A 251 9.40 3.91 -22.66
C ALA A 251 9.17 4.76 -23.93
N PRO A 252 9.28 4.20 -25.15
CA PRO A 252 9.23 4.96 -26.40
C PRO A 252 7.97 5.84 -26.56
N HIS A 253 6.84 5.40 -26.04
CA HIS A 253 5.57 6.13 -26.11
C HIS A 253 5.40 7.21 -25.03
N LEU A 254 6.28 7.27 -24.02
CA LEU A 254 6.22 8.19 -22.88
C LEU A 254 7.41 9.15 -22.77
N ARG A 255 8.59 8.80 -23.30
CA ARG A 255 9.82 9.58 -23.11
C ARG A 255 9.71 11.06 -23.53
N GLU A 256 8.99 11.33 -24.62
CA GLU A 256 8.77 12.69 -25.15
C GLU A 256 7.66 13.46 -24.41
N LYS A 257 6.94 12.82 -23.49
CA LYS A 257 5.83 13.44 -22.75
C LYS A 257 6.38 14.26 -21.58
N ARG A 258 6.16 15.58 -21.63
CA ARG A 258 6.63 16.53 -20.59
C ARG A 258 5.98 16.30 -19.23
N ASN A 259 4.74 15.81 -19.20
CA ASN A 259 4.02 15.51 -17.95
C ASN A 259 4.32 14.12 -17.38
N ILE A 260 5.30 13.40 -17.94
CA ILE A 260 5.84 12.17 -17.36
C ILE A 260 7.23 12.51 -16.85
N VAL A 261 7.49 12.29 -15.57
CA VAL A 261 8.77 12.56 -14.92
C VAL A 261 9.21 11.32 -14.15
N SER A 262 10.51 11.08 -14.04
CA SER A 262 10.99 9.96 -13.23
C SER A 262 11.08 10.36 -11.75
N PHE A 263 11.14 9.38 -10.86
CA PHE A 263 11.41 9.66 -9.44
C PHE A 263 12.72 10.42 -9.24
N GLU A 264 13.73 10.20 -10.08
CA GLU A 264 15.01 10.93 -10.02
C GLU A 264 14.81 12.41 -10.33
N THR A 265 14.14 12.76 -11.44
CA THR A 265 13.83 14.16 -11.77
C THR A 265 13.01 14.81 -10.66
N TYR A 266 11.99 14.12 -10.17
CA TYR A 266 11.14 14.63 -9.09
C TYR A 266 11.93 14.91 -7.80
N PHE A 267 12.69 13.93 -7.31
CA PHE A 267 13.44 14.06 -6.05
C PHE A 267 14.70 14.92 -6.14
N LEU A 268 15.37 14.95 -7.28
CA LEU A 268 16.71 15.54 -7.41
C LEU A 268 16.72 16.87 -8.16
N GLU A 269 15.61 17.25 -8.81
CA GLU A 269 15.51 18.49 -9.59
C GLU A 269 14.29 19.32 -9.18
N GLU A 270 13.07 18.78 -9.33
CA GLU A 270 11.81 19.54 -9.12
C GLU A 270 11.59 19.95 -7.67
N ILE A 271 11.77 19.02 -6.71
CA ILE A 271 11.66 19.37 -5.29
C ILE A 271 12.74 20.39 -4.89
N PRO A 272 14.05 20.17 -5.14
CA PRO A 272 15.08 21.17 -4.84
C PRO A 272 14.84 22.55 -5.46
N GLU A 273 14.32 22.63 -6.68
CA GLU A 273 13.96 23.90 -7.30
C GLU A 273 12.84 24.60 -6.53
N THR A 274 11.80 23.87 -6.14
CA THR A 274 10.71 24.38 -5.31
C THR A 274 11.22 24.86 -3.96
N MET A 275 12.07 24.08 -3.28
CA MET A 275 12.66 24.48 -1.99
C MET A 275 13.50 25.75 -2.09
N ARG A 276 14.31 25.88 -3.16
CA ARG A 276 15.14 27.08 -3.40
C ARG A 276 14.31 28.34 -3.66
N TYR A 277 13.05 28.23 -4.06
CA TYR A 277 12.17 29.39 -4.18
C TYR A 277 11.77 29.94 -2.81
N TRP A 278 11.46 29.05 -1.86
CA TRP A 278 10.97 29.41 -0.52
C TRP A 278 12.07 29.70 0.51
N ASN A 279 13.28 29.19 0.31
CA ASN A 279 14.44 29.48 1.16
C ASN A 279 15.12 30.85 0.85
N ARG A 280 14.45 31.75 0.13
CA ARG A 280 14.96 33.07 -0.25
C ARG A 280 14.51 34.17 0.70
#